data_AF-A0A0R3PB22-F1
#
_entry.id   AF-A0A0R3PB22-F1
#
_cell.length_a   1.000
_cell.length_b   1.000
_cell.length_c   1.000
_cell.angle_alpha   90.00
_cell.angle_beta   90.00
_cell.angle_gamma   90.00
#
_symmetry.space_group_name_H-M   'P 1'
#
loop_
_entity.id
_entity.type
_entity.pdbx_description
1 polymer ?
#
loop_
_entity_poly.entity_id
_entity_poly.type
_entity_poly.pdbx_seq_one_letter_code
_entity_poly.pdbx_strand_id
1 'polypeptide(L)'
;MRIGSSAIPMNHDGHVIKPVSGMDPSSFTEWHSPLLSGYISSPSPTMAAGSRSSMSGCGGGEDESTRKRQVRLLKNREAAKECRRKKKEYVKCLESRVAVLENQNKALIEELKTLKELYCRKEKTDT
;
A
#
# COMPACT_ATOMS: atom_id res chain seq x y z
N MET A 1 -2.66 -49.02 -5.32
CA MET A 1 -2.89 -48.32 -4.04
C MET A 1 -1.56 -48.13 -3.32
N ARG A 2 -1.01 -46.92 -3.33
CA ARG A 2 -0.12 -46.41 -2.26
C ARG A 2 -0.43 -44.92 -2.12
N ILE A 3 -0.86 -44.58 -0.92
CA ILE A 3 -1.39 -43.28 -0.52
C ILE A 3 -0.18 -42.38 -0.29
N GLY A 4 -0.05 -41.29 -1.06
CA GLY A 4 1.01 -40.32 -0.87
C GLY A 4 0.84 -39.61 0.48
N SER A 5 1.85 -39.70 1.34
CA SER A 5 1.90 -39.00 2.62
C SER A 5 1.84 -37.49 2.39
N SER A 6 0.75 -36.84 2.84
CA SER A 6 0.60 -35.40 2.83
C SER A 6 1.46 -34.78 3.94
N ALA A 7 2.60 -34.18 3.59
CA ALA A 7 3.42 -33.46 4.53
C ALA A 7 2.74 -32.12 4.87
N ILE A 8 2.36 -31.94 6.14
CA ILE A 8 1.76 -30.70 6.63
C ILE A 8 2.85 -29.62 6.68
N PRO A 9 2.66 -28.44 6.06
CA PRO A 9 3.66 -27.38 6.11
C PRO A 9 3.80 -26.84 7.54
N MET A 10 5.03 -26.84 8.06
CA MET A 10 5.38 -26.38 9.41
C MET A 10 6.31 -25.16 9.33
N ASN A 11 6.15 -24.21 10.24
CA ASN A 11 7.11 -23.11 10.41
C ASN A 11 8.42 -23.61 11.05
N HIS A 12 9.46 -22.78 10.98
CA HIS A 12 10.78 -23.04 11.54
C HIS A 12 10.76 -23.34 13.05
N ASP A 13 9.76 -22.83 13.77
CA ASP A 13 9.55 -23.10 15.20
C ASP A 13 8.66 -24.33 15.49
N GLY A 14 8.42 -25.19 14.48
CA GLY A 14 7.66 -26.43 14.64
C GLY A 14 6.14 -26.24 14.78
N HIS A 15 5.62 -25.04 14.54
CA HIS A 15 4.17 -24.77 14.58
C HIS A 15 3.50 -25.14 13.25
N VAL A 16 2.42 -25.92 13.32
CA VAL A 16 1.58 -26.30 12.17
C VAL A 16 0.88 -25.06 11.62
N ILE A 17 1.16 -24.73 10.35
CA ILE A 17 0.47 -23.63 9.66
C ILE A 17 -0.91 -24.14 9.26
N LYS A 18 -1.96 -23.72 9.97
CA LYS A 18 -3.34 -23.98 9.53
C LYS A 18 -3.58 -23.21 8.23
N PRO A 19 -4.11 -23.84 7.16
CA PRO A 19 -4.55 -23.10 6.00
C PRO A 19 -5.69 -22.17 6.45
N VAL A 20 -5.58 -20.88 6.12
CA VAL A 20 -6.63 -19.89 6.38
C VAL A 20 -7.81 -20.14 5.43
N SER A 21 -8.57 -21.20 5.69
CA SER A 21 -9.84 -21.42 5.02
C SER A 21 -10.91 -20.59 5.73
N GLY A 22 -11.27 -19.44 5.14
CA GLY A 22 -12.46 -18.70 5.55
C GLY A 22 -12.33 -17.19 5.74
N MET A 23 -11.49 -16.50 4.97
CA MET A 23 -11.61 -15.04 4.84
C MET A 23 -12.26 -14.72 3.50
N ASP A 24 -13.43 -14.08 3.53
CA ASP A 24 -14.10 -13.54 2.35
C ASP A 24 -13.21 -12.46 1.71
N PRO A 25 -12.86 -12.57 0.41
CA PRO A 25 -11.93 -11.64 -0.25
C PRO A 25 -12.48 -10.21 -0.36
N SER A 26 -13.76 -9.97 -0.08
CA SER A 26 -14.38 -8.63 -0.08
C SER A 26 -13.89 -7.77 1.08
N SER A 27 -13.74 -8.35 2.29
CA SER A 27 -13.33 -7.59 3.48
C SER A 27 -11.89 -7.04 3.39
N PHE A 28 -11.03 -7.67 2.59
CA PHE A 28 -9.66 -7.21 2.39
C PHE A 28 -9.55 -5.99 1.46
N THR A 29 -10.57 -5.74 0.62
CA THR A 29 -10.50 -4.70 -0.42
C THR A 29 -10.89 -3.30 0.05
N GLU A 30 -11.50 -3.16 1.22
CA GLU A 30 -12.03 -1.86 1.68
C GLU A 30 -10.93 -0.87 2.10
N TRP A 31 -9.78 -1.36 2.54
CA TRP A 31 -8.68 -0.51 3.04
C TRP A 31 -7.55 -0.29 2.04
N HIS A 32 -7.54 -1.01 0.91
CA HIS A 32 -6.47 -0.92 -0.09
C HIS A 32 -6.94 -0.12 -1.29
N SER A 33 -6.29 1.01 -1.55
CA SER A 33 -6.62 1.91 -2.66
C SER A 33 -6.72 1.19 -4.02
N PRO A 34 -7.53 1.69 -4.98
CA PRO A 34 -7.85 0.98 -6.23
C PRO A 34 -6.66 0.59 -7.11
N LEU A 35 -5.48 1.15 -6.84
CA LEU A 35 -4.24 0.90 -7.57
C LEU A 35 -3.55 -0.43 -7.20
N LEU A 36 -3.94 -1.08 -6.10
CA LEU A 36 -3.28 -2.31 -5.63
C LEU A 36 -4.08 -3.59 -5.91
N SER A 37 -5.26 -3.49 -6.55
CA SER A 37 -6.08 -4.65 -6.94
C SER A 37 -5.38 -5.53 -8.00
N GLY A 38 -4.39 -4.99 -8.74
CA GLY A 38 -3.66 -5.73 -9.77
C GLY A 38 -2.47 -6.58 -9.28
N TYR A 39 -2.12 -6.57 -7.99
CA TYR A 39 -0.89 -7.22 -7.51
C TYR A 39 -1.08 -8.59 -6.86
N ILE A 40 -2.32 -9.01 -6.55
CA ILE A 40 -2.57 -10.25 -5.80
C ILE A 40 -2.92 -11.45 -6.69
N SER A 41 -3.17 -11.23 -7.98
CA SER A 41 -3.34 -12.33 -8.94
C SER A 41 -2.38 -12.12 -10.09
N SER A 42 -1.21 -12.76 -10.05
CA SER A 42 -0.37 -12.94 -11.24
C SER A 42 -0.90 -14.11 -12.05
N PRO A 43 -1.54 -13.90 -13.21
CA PRO A 43 -1.44 -14.87 -14.29
C PRO A 43 -0.03 -14.74 -14.89
N SER A 44 0.70 -15.85 -14.97
CA SER A 44 1.95 -15.94 -15.72
C SER A 44 1.83 -15.25 -17.09
N PRO A 45 2.89 -14.59 -17.61
CA PRO A 45 2.83 -14.02 -18.93
C PRO A 45 2.79 -15.17 -19.95
N THR A 46 1.59 -15.57 -20.35
CA THR A 46 1.40 -16.32 -21.59
C THR A 46 1.95 -15.43 -22.69
N MET A 47 3.03 -15.88 -23.33
CA MET A 47 3.59 -15.28 -24.53
C MET A 47 2.53 -15.40 -25.64
N ALA A 48 1.56 -14.50 -25.65
CA ALA A 48 0.72 -14.30 -26.81
C ALA A 48 1.64 -13.75 -27.89
N ALA A 49 2.02 -14.62 -28.82
CA ALA A 49 2.60 -14.26 -30.10
C ALA A 49 1.58 -13.40 -30.86
N GLY A 50 1.50 -12.13 -30.48
CA GLY A 50 0.88 -11.09 -31.28
C GLY A 50 1.86 -10.78 -32.39
N SER A 51 1.63 -11.36 -33.57
CA SER A 51 2.17 -10.90 -34.84
C SER A 51 1.87 -9.40 -34.98
N ARG A 52 2.80 -8.56 -34.49
CA ARG A 52 2.88 -7.18 -34.90
C ARG A 52 3.74 -7.20 -36.14
N SER A 53 3.07 -7.13 -37.28
CA SER A 53 3.66 -6.95 -38.59
C SER A 53 4.76 -5.89 -38.52
N SER A 54 6.00 -6.35 -38.40
CA SER A 54 7.21 -5.58 -38.67
C SER A 54 7.45 -5.68 -40.18
N MET A 55 6.57 -5.08 -40.96
CA MET A 55 6.81 -4.86 -42.39
C MET A 55 6.54 -3.39 -42.70
N SER A 56 7.50 -2.77 -43.37
CA SER A 56 7.62 -1.35 -43.76
C SER A 56 8.40 -0.49 -42.76
N GLY A 57 9.55 0.11 -43.07
CA GLY A 57 10.25 0.22 -44.34
C GLY A 57 11.50 1.10 -44.17
N CYS A 58 12.46 0.90 -45.07
CA CYS A 58 13.57 1.78 -45.46
C CYS A 58 13.83 3.08 -44.65
N GLY A 59 14.97 3.14 -43.97
CA GLY A 59 15.90 4.29 -43.93
C GLY A 59 15.47 5.66 -43.38
N GLY A 60 14.19 5.92 -43.09
CA GLY A 60 13.69 7.22 -42.62
C GLY A 60 12.77 7.17 -41.39
N GLY A 61 12.31 5.98 -40.99
CA GLY A 61 11.45 5.77 -39.82
C GLY A 61 12.19 5.63 -38.48
N GLU A 62 13.52 5.48 -38.51
CA GLU A 62 14.34 5.31 -37.32
C GLU A 62 14.40 6.60 -36.48
N ASP A 63 14.53 7.77 -37.10
CA ASP A 63 14.62 9.06 -36.39
C ASP A 63 13.29 9.44 -35.70
N GLU A 64 12.16 9.17 -36.34
CA GLU A 64 10.85 9.42 -35.72
C GLU A 64 10.56 8.42 -34.57
N SER A 65 11.06 7.18 -34.69
CA SER A 65 10.98 6.17 -33.63
C SER A 65 11.87 6.51 -32.44
N THR A 66 13.10 6.97 -32.69
CA THR A 66 14.04 7.41 -31.65
C THR A 66 13.52 8.67 -30.96
N ARG A 67 12.98 9.65 -31.70
CA ARG A 67 12.34 10.84 -31.13
C ARG A 67 11.17 10.48 -30.20
N LYS A 68 10.26 9.60 -30.64
CA LYS A 68 9.16 9.10 -29.79
C LYS A 68 9.68 8.39 -28.53
N ARG A 69 10.77 7.62 -28.65
CA ARG A 69 11.41 6.97 -27.49
C ARG A 69 11.99 8.01 -26.52
N GLN A 70 12.66 9.04 -27.02
CA GLN A 70 13.21 10.12 -26.19
C GLN A 70 12.11 10.85 -25.42
N VAL A 71 11.00 11.21 -26.08
CA VAL A 71 9.85 11.84 -25.39
C VAL A 71 9.29 10.94 -24.29
N ARG A 72 9.16 9.63 -24.53
CA ARG A 72 8.71 8.68 -23.49
C ARG A 72 9.67 8.64 -22.29
N LEU A 73 10.97 8.65 -22.55
CA LEU A 73 11.98 8.65 -21.48
C LEU A 73 11.95 9.94 -20.67
N LEU A 74 11.77 11.10 -21.31
CA LEU A 74 11.63 12.39 -20.63
C LEU A 74 10.38 12.42 -19.73
N LYS A 75 9.22 12.02 -20.27
CA LYS A 75 7.97 11.93 -19.49
C LYS A 75 8.08 10.94 -18.33
N ASN A 76 8.70 9.78 -18.53
CA ASN A 76 8.90 8.80 -17.47
C ASN A 76 9.86 9.32 -16.38
N ARG A 77 10.91 10.04 -16.79
CA ARG A 77 11.84 10.70 -15.85
C ARG A 77 11.11 11.73 -14.98
N GLU A 78 10.24 12.54 -15.57
CA GLU A 78 9.40 13.51 -14.85
C GLU A 78 8.42 12.81 -13.91
N ALA A 79 7.71 11.79 -14.39
CA ALA A 79 6.78 11.00 -13.58
C ALA A 79 7.48 10.34 -12.38
N ALA A 80 8.69 9.81 -12.55
CA ALA A 80 9.46 9.21 -11.46
C ALA A 80 9.92 10.24 -10.42
N LYS A 81 10.32 11.44 -10.85
CA LYS A 81 10.64 12.55 -9.94
C LYS A 81 9.41 12.96 -9.14
N GLU A 82 8.27 13.11 -9.81
CA GLU A 82 7.01 13.52 -9.22
C GLU A 82 6.46 12.48 -8.23
N CYS A 83 6.53 11.19 -8.58
CA CYS A 83 6.15 10.08 -7.70
C CYS A 83 6.97 10.10 -6.40
N ARG A 84 8.30 10.28 -6.50
CA ARG A 84 9.17 10.42 -5.33
C ARG A 84 8.85 11.66 -4.50
N ARG A 85 8.57 12.80 -5.14
CA ARG A 85 8.19 14.05 -4.47
C ARG A 85 6.91 13.88 -3.66
N LYS A 86 5.84 13.35 -4.28
CA LYS A 86 4.56 13.08 -3.63
C LYS A 86 4.72 12.11 -2.45
N LYS A 87 5.51 11.05 -2.59
CA LYS A 87 5.78 10.12 -1.48
C LYS A 87 6.45 10.84 -0.31
N LYS A 88 7.46 11.69 -0.57
CA LYS A 88 8.14 12.46 0.47
C LYS A 88 7.18 13.43 1.18
N GLU A 89 6.29 14.09 0.44
CA GLU A 89 5.29 14.99 1.01
C GLU A 89 4.20 14.27 1.79
N TYR A 90 3.75 13.11 1.31
CA TYR A 90 2.78 12.28 2.02
C TYR A 90 3.32 11.85 3.38
N VAL A 91 4.57 11.38 3.44
CA VAL A 91 5.23 11.04 4.71
C VAL A 91 5.27 12.24 5.65
N LYS A 92 5.70 13.42 5.18
CA LYS A 92 5.71 14.64 5.98
C LYS A 92 4.33 15.04 6.50
N CYS A 93 3.30 14.90 5.67
CA CYS A 93 1.93 15.21 6.06
C CYS A 93 1.43 14.24 7.14
N LEU A 94 1.78 12.96 7.04
CA LEU A 94 1.48 11.97 8.09
C LEU A 94 2.21 12.29 9.39
N GLU A 95 3.50 12.61 9.35
CA GLU A 95 4.28 13.02 10.52
C GLU A 95 3.66 14.26 11.20
N SER A 96 3.29 15.27 10.42
CA SER A 96 2.60 16.47 10.91
C SER A 96 1.23 16.13 11.52
N ARG A 97 0.44 15.28 10.85
CA ARG A 97 -0.87 14.86 11.35
C ARG A 97 -0.75 14.09 12.68
N VAL A 98 0.24 13.21 12.79
CA VAL A 98 0.53 12.49 14.04
C VAL A 98 0.86 13.49 15.16
N ALA A 99 1.76 14.44 14.91
CA ALA A 99 2.13 15.46 15.91
C ALA A 99 0.92 16.30 16.38
N VAL A 100 0.06 16.72 15.45
CA VAL A 100 -1.18 17.44 15.79
C VAL A 100 -2.10 16.58 16.66
N LEU A 101 -2.32 15.32 16.29
CA LEU A 101 -3.17 14.40 17.04
C LEU A 101 -2.60 14.09 18.43
N GLU A 102 -1.28 13.96 18.56
CA GLU A 102 -0.62 13.78 19.85
C GLU A 102 -0.79 15.00 20.76
N ASN A 103 -0.64 16.21 20.22
CA ASN A 103 -0.86 17.44 20.97
C ASN A 103 -2.32 17.61 21.39
N GLN A 104 -3.27 17.31 20.49
CA GLN A 104 -4.70 17.31 20.80
C GLN A 104 -5.04 16.30 21.91
N ASN A 105 -4.51 15.08 21.82
CA ASN A 105 -4.71 14.07 22.86
C ASN A 105 -4.16 14.51 24.22
N LYS A 106 -2.98 15.12 24.26
CA LYS A 106 -2.40 15.65 25.51
C LYS A 106 -3.29 16.73 26.13
N ALA A 107 -3.74 17.71 25.34
CA ALA A 107 -4.62 18.76 25.82
C ALA A 107 -5.94 18.21 26.39
N LEU A 108 -6.58 17.28 25.67
CA LEU A 108 -7.82 16.64 26.14
C LEU A 108 -7.61 15.84 27.43
N ILE A 109 -6.48 15.15 27.58
CA ILE A 109 -6.15 14.44 28.83
C ILE A 109 -6.00 15.42 30.00
N GLU A 110 -5.35 16.56 29.79
CA GLU A 110 -5.17 17.59 30.82
C GLU A 110 -6.50 18.24 31.22
N GLU A 111 -7.36 18.55 30.25
CA GLU A 111 -8.72 19.04 30.50
C GLU A 111 -9.52 18.03 31.33
N LEU A 112 -9.51 16.76 30.94
CA LEU A 112 -10.21 15.70 31.67
C LEU A 112 -9.69 15.53 33.09
N LYS A 113 -8.37 15.63 33.32
CA LYS A 113 -7.79 15.59 34.67
C LYS A 113 -8.26 16.77 35.50
N THR A 114 -8.19 17.98 34.95
CA THR A 114 -8.62 19.22 35.63
C THR A 114 -10.09 19.14 36.03
N LEU A 115 -10.96 18.70 35.12
CA LEU A 115 -12.38 18.52 35.41
C LEU A 115 -12.59 17.50 36.53
N LYS A 116 -11.96 16.32 36.45
CA LYS A 116 -12.09 15.28 37.49
C LYS A 116 -11.63 15.78 38.86
N GLU A 117 -10.54 16.53 38.92
CA GLU A 117 -10.05 17.12 40.18
C GLU A 117 -11.05 18.12 40.78
N LEU A 118 -11.68 18.97 39.94
CA LEU A 118 -12.69 19.92 40.40
C LEU A 118 -13.93 19.22 40.96
N TYR A 119 -14.43 18.19 40.27
CA TYR A 119 -15.58 17.42 40.76
C TYR A 119 -15.26 16.64 42.05
N CYS A 120 -14.11 15.98 42.12
CA CYS A 120 -13.71 15.22 43.30
C CYS A 120 -13.41 16.12 44.51
N ARG A 121 -13.03 17.39 44.29
CA ARG A 121 -12.86 18.37 45.37
C ARG A 121 -14.21 18.88 45.90
N LYS A 122 -15.22 19.06 45.05
CA LYS A 122 -16.59 19.43 45.47
C LYS A 122 -17.26 18.33 46.31
N GLU A 123 -17.12 17.07 45.92
CA GLU A 123 -17.70 15.94 46.67
C GLU A 123 -17.13 15.81 48.11
N LYS A 124 -15.90 16.27 48.35
CA LYS A 124 -15.25 16.24 49.67
C LYS A 124 -15.57 17.45 50.55
N THR A 125 -16.10 18.54 49.97
CA THR A 125 -16.46 19.75 50.73
C THR A 125 -17.94 19.79 51.12
N ASP A 126 -18.77 18.96 50.49
CA ASP A 126 -20.22 18.88 50.72
C ASP A 126 -20.64 17.70 51.63
N THR A 127 -19.68 17.04 52.32
CA THR A 127 -19.91 16.01 53.36
C THR A 127 -19.32 16.43 54.69
#